data_AF-A0A9E6F3N7-F1
#
_entry.id   AF-A0A9E6F3N7-F1
#
_cell.length_a   1.000
_cell.length_b   1.000
_cell.length_c   1.000
_cell.angle_alpha   90.00
_cell.angle_beta   90.00
_cell.angle_gamma   90.00
#
_symmetry.space_group_name_H-M   'P 1'
#
loop_
_entity.id
_entity.type
_entity.pdbx_description
1 polymer ?
#
loop_
_entity_poly.entity_id
_entity_poly.type
_entity_poly.pdbx_seq_one_letter_code
_entity_poly.pdbx_strand_id
1 'polypeptide(L)'
;MAIRSIRLSRILLAALLWLMSGMVVPASAQKAQKPPRGYPEKISFNKKSFSEFQKSWSALQKDYGLSYRNQVLDSVGCTVAQLTLPSKPIKLELNLKDKDTLATALIAIRGFIDKYPGVFHTSSKEIIPSSIVDYGKVWDIICERAMYKEFPASGQSRGKIEFILSKSGELHVLASTMTRKAASLPDSATYPKNKIYGKLEGRTLSFAIGDKKVRFKIDRLDVIKIGRVCVYEDKKLQDIYGTKGKLIEKRLRQTVPYLAYEVKIGEDVQKPVATIFFDAITGKEIAVEYPRVE
;
A
#
# COMPACT_ATOMS: atom_id res chain seq x y z
N MET A 1 53.58 -12.16 52.25
CA MET A 1 52.31 -12.91 52.31
C MET A 1 51.36 -12.33 51.26
N ALA A 2 51.43 -12.78 50.00
CA ALA A 2 50.50 -12.34 48.94
C ALA A 2 50.66 -13.20 47.66
N ILE A 3 50.22 -14.46 47.69
CA ILE A 3 50.02 -15.25 46.46
C ILE A 3 48.81 -16.17 46.65
N ARG A 4 47.58 -15.63 46.71
CA ARG A 4 46.33 -16.40 46.56
C ARG A 4 45.18 -15.48 46.14
N SER A 5 45.10 -15.05 44.88
CA SER A 5 43.84 -14.46 44.36
C SER A 5 43.60 -14.59 42.85
N ILE A 6 44.57 -15.04 42.05
CA ILE A 6 44.46 -14.97 40.57
C ILE A 6 43.85 -16.24 39.93
N ARG A 7 43.70 -17.36 40.66
CA ARG A 7 43.22 -18.63 40.06
C ARG A 7 41.69 -18.82 40.02
N LEU A 8 40.91 -18.05 40.79
CA LEU A 8 39.45 -18.17 40.79
C LEU A 8 38.75 -17.45 39.63
N SER A 9 39.37 -16.42 39.03
CA SER A 9 38.74 -15.63 37.96
C SER A 9 38.71 -16.33 36.60
N ARG A 10 39.68 -17.22 36.31
CA ARG A 10 39.77 -17.91 35.02
C ARG A 10 38.79 -19.09 34.90
N ILE A 11 38.44 -19.74 36.00
CA ILE A 11 37.47 -20.85 36.01
C ILE A 11 36.04 -20.33 35.88
N LEU A 12 35.72 -19.18 36.53
CA LEU A 12 34.42 -18.53 36.36
C LEU A 12 34.20 -17.99 34.94
N LEU A 13 35.25 -17.48 34.28
CA LEU A 13 35.14 -16.97 32.91
C LEU A 13 34.91 -18.10 31.89
N ALA A 14 35.54 -19.26 32.09
CA ALA A 14 35.34 -20.43 31.24
C ALA A 14 33.95 -21.06 31.42
N ALA A 15 33.40 -21.06 32.65
CA ALA A 15 32.04 -21.51 32.93
C ALA A 15 30.97 -20.56 32.35
N LEU A 16 31.22 -19.24 32.35
CA LEU A 16 30.32 -18.26 31.70
C LEU A 16 30.32 -18.39 30.17
N LEU A 17 31.47 -18.70 29.56
CA LEU A 17 31.58 -18.90 28.12
C LEU A 17 30.92 -20.20 27.66
N TRP A 18 30.92 -21.26 28.48
CA TRP A 18 30.24 -22.52 28.15
C TRP A 18 28.72 -22.44 28.28
N LEU A 19 28.19 -21.64 29.22
CA LEU A 19 26.75 -21.39 29.35
C LEU A 19 26.17 -20.52 28.22
N MET A 20 27.01 -19.78 27.48
CA MET A 20 26.59 -18.95 26.34
C MET A 20 26.64 -19.67 24.99
N SER A 21 27.21 -20.87 24.92
CA SER A 21 27.20 -21.72 23.71
C SER A 21 25.90 -22.50 23.50
N GLY A 22 24.93 -22.35 24.39
CA GLY A 22 23.77 -23.24 24.52
C GLY A 22 22.42 -22.66 24.11
N MET A 23 22.33 -21.69 23.19
CA MET A 23 21.04 -21.35 22.54
C MET A 23 21.23 -20.86 21.10
N VAL A 24 21.83 -21.70 20.25
CA VAL A 24 21.42 -21.70 18.84
C VAL A 24 20.05 -22.35 18.83
N VAL A 25 19.00 -21.55 19.03
CA VAL A 25 17.64 -21.98 18.70
C VAL A 25 17.70 -22.34 17.22
N PRO A 26 17.54 -23.62 16.83
CA PRO A 26 17.48 -23.96 15.43
C PRO A 26 16.33 -23.12 14.86
N ALA A 27 16.62 -22.30 13.84
CA ALA A 27 15.60 -21.60 13.11
C ALA A 27 14.58 -22.66 12.70
N SER A 28 13.44 -22.69 13.40
CA SER A 28 12.45 -23.72 13.15
C SER A 28 12.09 -23.56 11.70
N ALA A 29 12.36 -24.59 10.91
CA ALA A 29 11.95 -24.61 9.53
C ALA A 29 10.43 -24.61 9.56
N GLN A 30 9.82 -23.42 9.55
CA GLN A 30 8.38 -23.26 9.43
C GLN A 30 8.00 -24.02 8.16
N LYS A 31 7.42 -25.21 8.33
CA LYS A 31 6.88 -25.98 7.22
C LYS A 31 5.85 -25.07 6.57
N ALA A 32 5.96 -24.91 5.24
CA ALA A 32 5.00 -24.13 4.47
C ALA A 32 3.61 -24.67 4.78
N GLN A 33 2.81 -23.88 5.49
CA GLN A 33 1.48 -24.26 5.91
C GLN A 33 0.57 -24.21 4.69
N LYS A 34 -0.34 -25.18 4.53
CA LYS A 34 -1.32 -25.10 3.44
C LYS A 34 -2.09 -23.78 3.56
N PRO A 35 -2.31 -23.06 2.45
CA PRO A 35 -3.03 -21.79 2.50
C PRO A 35 -4.41 -22.00 3.12
N PRO A 36 -4.91 -21.05 3.92
CA PRO A 36 -6.23 -21.16 4.51
C PRO A 36 -7.30 -21.25 3.41
N ARG A 37 -8.39 -21.95 3.69
CA ARG A 37 -9.46 -22.17 2.72
C ARG A 37 -10.01 -20.83 2.24
N GLY A 38 -10.04 -20.62 0.92
CA GLY A 38 -10.52 -19.37 0.31
C GLY A 38 -9.45 -18.31 0.09
N TYR A 39 -8.18 -18.57 0.46
CA TYR A 39 -7.08 -17.67 0.17
C TYR A 39 -6.37 -18.01 -1.15
N PRO A 40 -6.01 -17.00 -1.98
CA PRO A 40 -6.35 -15.59 -1.81
C PRO A 40 -7.83 -15.33 -2.15
N GLU A 41 -8.43 -14.37 -1.45
CA GLU A 41 -9.80 -13.95 -1.74
C GLU A 41 -9.87 -13.34 -3.13
N LYS A 42 -10.89 -13.69 -3.91
CA LYS A 42 -11.18 -13.00 -5.16
C LYS A 42 -12.34 -12.05 -4.94
N ILE A 43 -12.03 -10.76 -4.86
CA ILE A 43 -13.06 -9.73 -4.76
C ILE A 43 -13.50 -9.38 -6.18
N SER A 44 -14.80 -9.48 -6.41
CA SER A 44 -15.46 -9.11 -7.66
C SER A 44 -16.61 -8.14 -7.40
N PHE A 45 -17.29 -7.70 -8.46
CA PHE A 45 -18.43 -6.81 -8.36
C PHE A 45 -19.49 -7.35 -7.39
N ASN A 46 -19.96 -6.49 -6.49
CA ASN A 46 -21.06 -6.79 -5.58
C ASN A 46 -22.11 -5.69 -5.68
N LYS A 47 -23.30 -6.06 -6.17
CA LYS A 47 -24.40 -5.12 -6.41
C LYS A 47 -24.84 -4.37 -5.14
N LYS A 48 -24.86 -5.05 -3.98
CA LYS A 48 -25.28 -4.43 -2.71
C LYS A 48 -24.28 -3.37 -2.25
N SER A 49 -23.00 -3.72 -2.20
CA SER A 49 -21.94 -2.76 -1.83
C SER A 49 -21.87 -1.58 -2.80
N PHE A 50 -22.09 -1.81 -4.10
CA PHE A 50 -22.15 -0.73 -5.07
C PHE A 50 -23.36 0.18 -4.84
N SER A 51 -24.52 -0.37 -4.51
CA SER A 51 -25.70 0.43 -4.16
C SER A 51 -25.48 1.30 -2.90
N GLU A 52 -24.78 0.77 -1.89
CA GLU A 52 -24.42 1.51 -0.68
C GLU A 52 -23.43 2.66 -0.97
N PHE A 53 -22.43 2.39 -1.81
CA PHE A 53 -21.53 3.42 -2.32
C PHE A 53 -22.29 4.49 -3.10
N GLN A 54 -23.16 4.11 -4.04
CA GLN A 54 -23.91 5.06 -4.87
C GLN A 54 -24.81 5.96 -4.01
N LYS A 55 -25.42 5.42 -2.96
CA LYS A 55 -26.19 6.20 -1.98
C LYS A 55 -25.30 7.20 -1.24
N SER A 56 -24.13 6.76 -0.76
CA SER A 56 -23.16 7.60 -0.06
C SER A 56 -22.59 8.70 -0.96
N TRP A 57 -22.31 8.36 -2.22
CA TRP A 57 -21.84 9.28 -3.23
C TRP A 57 -22.90 10.32 -3.58
N SER A 58 -24.15 9.91 -3.76
CA SER A 58 -25.27 10.84 -4.02
C SER A 58 -25.49 11.81 -2.85
N ALA A 59 -25.34 11.34 -1.61
CA ALA A 59 -25.39 12.19 -0.43
C ALA A 59 -24.26 13.22 -0.42
N LEU A 60 -23.01 12.78 -0.66
CA LEU A 60 -21.85 13.66 -0.78
C LEU A 60 -22.07 14.71 -1.89
N GLN A 61 -22.57 14.31 -3.05
CA GLN A 61 -22.88 15.24 -4.15
C GLN A 61 -23.92 16.29 -3.76
N LYS A 62 -24.96 15.89 -3.01
CA LYS A 62 -26.00 16.80 -2.54
C LYS A 62 -25.45 17.79 -1.52
N ASP A 63 -24.68 17.31 -0.54
CA ASP A 63 -24.17 18.13 0.56
C ASP A 63 -23.24 19.24 0.08
N TYR A 64 -22.48 19.00 -0.99
CA TYR A 64 -21.50 19.96 -1.52
C TYR A 64 -21.86 20.52 -2.90
N GLY A 65 -23.04 20.20 -3.44
CA GLY A 65 -23.47 20.64 -4.77
C GLY A 65 -22.49 20.25 -5.88
N LEU A 66 -21.92 19.04 -5.80
CA LEU A 66 -20.85 18.61 -6.72
C LEU A 66 -21.38 18.26 -8.09
N SER A 67 -20.85 18.94 -9.11
CA SER A 67 -20.96 18.51 -10.51
C SER A 67 -19.56 18.39 -11.10
N TYR A 68 -19.17 17.18 -11.52
CA TYR A 68 -17.87 16.93 -12.14
C TYR A 68 -18.02 16.81 -13.66
N ARG A 69 -17.15 17.48 -14.42
CA ARG A 69 -17.21 17.49 -15.90
C ARG A 69 -16.97 16.12 -16.53
N ASN A 70 -16.14 15.28 -15.90
CA ASN A 70 -15.79 13.95 -16.37
C ASN A 70 -15.73 12.99 -15.18
N GLN A 71 -16.90 12.60 -14.66
CA GLN A 71 -16.98 11.60 -13.61
C GLN A 71 -16.95 10.19 -14.21
N VAL A 72 -16.02 9.37 -13.72
CA VAL A 72 -15.98 7.93 -13.96
C VAL A 72 -16.12 7.22 -12.61
N LEU A 73 -17.27 6.56 -12.39
CA LEU A 73 -17.49 5.74 -11.21
C LEU A 73 -16.83 4.37 -11.40
N ASP A 74 -16.10 3.91 -10.39
CA ASP A 74 -15.64 2.52 -10.29
C ASP A 74 -16.70 1.72 -9.55
N SER A 75 -17.40 0.88 -10.31
CA SER A 75 -18.52 0.09 -9.83
C SER A 75 -18.16 -1.03 -8.85
N VAL A 76 -16.87 -1.32 -8.67
CA VAL A 76 -16.43 -2.55 -7.99
C VAL A 76 -15.50 -2.29 -6.82
N GLY A 77 -14.56 -1.35 -6.97
CA GLY A 77 -13.85 -0.79 -5.84
C GLY A 77 -14.73 0.17 -5.05
N CYS A 78 -15.87 0.58 -5.62
CA CYS A 78 -16.70 1.65 -5.11
C CYS A 78 -15.85 2.93 -4.95
N THR A 79 -15.19 3.30 -6.03
CA THR A 79 -14.20 4.38 -6.05
C THR A 79 -14.52 5.39 -7.13
N VAL A 80 -13.81 6.51 -7.14
CA VAL A 80 -14.01 7.58 -8.11
C VAL A 80 -12.69 7.75 -8.85
N ALA A 81 -12.57 7.05 -9.98
CA ALA A 81 -11.28 6.76 -10.61
C ALA A 81 -10.69 7.95 -11.36
N GLN A 82 -11.52 8.90 -11.81
CA GLN A 82 -11.04 10.11 -12.48
C GLN A 82 -12.05 11.23 -12.25
N LEU A 83 -11.63 12.29 -11.57
CA LEU A 83 -12.36 13.55 -11.49
C LEU A 83 -11.48 14.64 -12.09
N THR A 84 -12.02 15.43 -13.02
CA THR A 84 -11.23 16.49 -13.64
C THR A 84 -11.21 17.76 -12.82
N LEU A 85 -12.36 18.25 -12.36
CA LEU A 85 -12.55 19.44 -11.51
C LEU A 85 -14.04 19.47 -11.14
N PRO A 86 -14.44 19.75 -9.88
CA PRO A 86 -15.82 20.04 -9.56
C PRO A 86 -16.17 21.41 -10.15
N SER A 87 -17.43 21.60 -10.56
CA SER A 87 -17.94 22.86 -11.10
C SER A 87 -17.88 24.00 -10.08
N LYS A 88 -17.84 23.65 -8.79
CA LYS A 88 -17.62 24.53 -7.65
C LYS A 88 -16.68 23.81 -6.68
N PRO A 89 -15.62 24.44 -6.17
CA PRO A 89 -14.73 23.81 -5.20
C PRO A 89 -15.49 23.41 -3.93
N ILE A 90 -15.15 22.26 -3.34
CA ILE A 90 -15.70 21.89 -2.03
C ILE A 90 -14.96 22.72 -0.98
N LYS A 91 -15.68 23.53 -0.20
CA LYS A 91 -15.09 24.17 0.97
C LYS A 91 -15.02 23.17 2.11
N LEU A 92 -13.80 22.77 2.46
CA LEU A 92 -13.58 22.03 3.70
C LEU A 92 -13.60 23.01 4.87
N GLU A 93 -14.21 22.60 5.99
CA GLU A 93 -14.17 23.39 7.21
C GLU A 93 -12.74 23.39 7.77
N LEU A 94 -11.95 24.38 7.36
CA LEU A 94 -10.63 24.63 7.93
C LEU A 94 -10.73 25.74 8.96
N ASN A 95 -10.32 25.46 10.20
CA ASN A 95 -10.04 26.52 11.15
C ASN A 95 -8.62 27.05 10.92
N LEU A 96 -8.43 27.82 9.85
CA LEU A 96 -7.14 28.37 9.41
C LEU A 96 -6.57 29.47 10.33
N LYS A 97 -7.10 29.65 11.55
CA LYS A 97 -6.55 30.59 12.52
C LYS A 97 -5.17 30.17 13.04
N ASP A 98 -4.80 28.91 12.84
CA ASP A 98 -3.51 28.36 13.22
C ASP A 98 -2.42 28.64 12.17
N LYS A 99 -1.19 28.88 12.63
CA LYS A 99 -0.03 29.11 11.76
C LYS A 99 0.38 27.87 10.93
N ASP A 100 -0.05 26.67 11.35
CA ASP A 100 0.27 25.41 10.66
C ASP A 100 -0.83 25.01 9.68
N THR A 101 -0.81 25.67 8.52
CA THR A 101 -1.83 25.50 7.47
C THR A 101 -1.89 24.09 6.89
N LEU A 102 -0.77 23.33 6.89
CA LEU A 102 -0.75 21.95 6.40
C LEU A 102 -1.37 20.99 7.43
N ALA A 103 -1.07 21.13 8.72
CA ALA A 103 -1.70 20.31 9.75
C ALA A 103 -3.24 20.49 9.75
N THR A 104 -3.73 21.72 9.64
CA THR A 104 -5.17 22.00 9.54
C THR A 104 -5.77 21.35 8.28
N ALA A 105 -5.08 21.41 7.14
CA ALA A 105 -5.50 20.73 5.91
C ALA A 105 -5.62 19.22 6.09
N LEU A 106 -4.62 18.57 6.70
CA LEU A 106 -4.64 17.13 6.95
C LEU A 106 -5.77 16.73 7.92
N ILE A 107 -6.05 17.56 8.94
CA ILE A 107 -7.17 17.35 9.86
C ILE A 107 -8.51 17.40 9.11
N ALA A 108 -8.72 18.38 8.24
CA ALA A 108 -9.97 18.47 7.48
C ALA A 108 -10.13 17.37 6.44
N ILE A 109 -9.05 16.94 5.78
CA ILE A 109 -9.08 15.76 4.90
C ILE A 109 -9.53 14.53 5.69
N ARG A 110 -8.97 14.31 6.89
CA ARG A 110 -9.38 13.22 7.78
C ARG A 110 -10.86 13.32 8.17
N GLY A 111 -11.32 14.50 8.58
CA GLY A 111 -12.73 14.74 8.90
C GLY A 111 -13.66 14.52 7.71
N PHE A 112 -13.24 14.91 6.51
CA PHE A 112 -13.99 14.68 5.27
C PHE A 112 -14.13 13.18 4.95
N ILE A 113 -13.05 12.40 5.14
CA ILE A 113 -13.09 10.93 4.98
C ILE A 113 -14.05 10.30 6.00
N ASP A 114 -13.96 10.70 7.27
CA ASP A 114 -14.81 10.14 8.34
C ASP A 114 -16.29 10.53 8.20
N LYS A 115 -16.59 11.63 7.49
CA LYS A 115 -17.98 12.01 7.15
C LYS A 115 -18.57 11.14 6.05
N TYR A 116 -17.77 10.63 5.12
CA TYR A 116 -18.23 9.78 4.01
C TYR A 116 -17.43 8.47 3.87
N PRO A 117 -17.37 7.62 4.91
CA PRO A 117 -16.58 6.39 4.88
C PRO A 117 -17.09 5.40 3.81
N GLY A 118 -18.38 5.48 3.45
CA GLY A 118 -18.98 4.69 2.37
C GLY A 118 -18.56 5.10 0.95
N VAL A 119 -17.96 6.28 0.78
CA VAL A 119 -17.36 6.72 -0.50
C VAL A 119 -15.89 6.28 -0.59
N PHE A 120 -15.18 6.24 0.54
CA PHE A 120 -13.73 5.98 0.57
C PHE A 120 -13.37 4.55 0.96
N HIS A 121 -14.31 3.74 1.41
CA HIS A 121 -14.09 2.38 1.93
C HIS A 121 -12.99 2.31 3.00
N THR A 122 -12.91 3.36 3.81
CA THR A 122 -11.91 3.55 4.86
C THR A 122 -12.35 4.61 5.87
N SER A 123 -11.52 4.84 6.88
CA SER A 123 -11.62 5.97 7.81
C SER A 123 -10.25 6.63 7.97
N SER A 124 -10.21 7.80 8.61
CA SER A 124 -8.98 8.53 8.92
C SER A 124 -7.97 7.72 9.73
N LYS A 125 -8.43 6.74 10.52
CA LYS A 125 -7.59 5.85 11.34
C LYS A 125 -6.83 4.81 10.51
N GLU A 126 -7.26 4.58 9.27
CA GLU A 126 -6.77 3.51 8.41
C GLU A 126 -5.99 4.04 7.21
N ILE A 127 -5.73 5.35 7.18
CA ILE A 127 -4.99 6.01 6.11
C ILE A 127 -3.80 6.80 6.65
N ILE A 128 -2.77 6.90 5.81
CA ILE A 128 -1.60 7.74 6.04
C ILE A 128 -1.34 8.62 4.81
N PRO A 129 -0.86 9.86 4.99
CA PRO A 129 -0.28 10.63 3.89
C PRO A 129 0.95 9.87 3.37
N SER A 130 0.96 9.60 2.08
CA SER A 130 2.05 8.91 1.38
C SER A 130 2.92 9.87 0.56
N SER A 131 2.30 10.94 0.05
CA SER A 131 2.95 12.03 -0.67
C SER A 131 2.22 13.33 -0.38
N ILE A 132 2.98 14.41 -0.21
CA ILE A 132 2.48 15.77 -0.08
C ILE A 132 3.39 16.64 -0.95
N VAL A 133 2.83 17.22 -2.01
CA VAL A 133 3.56 18.14 -2.90
C VAL A 133 2.93 19.51 -2.80
N ASP A 134 3.75 20.53 -2.57
CA ASP A 134 3.33 21.92 -2.47
C ASP A 134 3.62 22.65 -3.79
N TYR A 135 2.56 23.07 -4.48
CA TYR A 135 2.66 23.87 -5.71
C TYR A 135 2.41 25.37 -5.43
N GLY A 136 2.58 25.81 -4.19
CA GLY A 136 2.42 27.20 -3.74
C GLY A 136 0.97 27.58 -3.47
N LYS A 137 0.08 27.45 -4.46
CA LYS A 137 -1.36 27.79 -4.31
C LYS A 137 -2.22 26.60 -3.85
N VAL A 138 -1.74 25.39 -4.09
CA VAL A 138 -2.43 24.14 -3.77
C VAL A 138 -1.44 23.13 -3.20
N TRP A 139 -1.93 22.24 -2.36
CA TRP A 139 -1.28 20.99 -2.03
C TRP A 139 -1.91 19.87 -2.85
N ASP A 140 -1.06 19.00 -3.39
CA ASP A 140 -1.43 17.65 -3.82
C ASP A 140 -1.10 16.68 -2.69
N ILE A 141 -2.12 16.06 -2.11
CA ILE A 141 -2.03 15.18 -0.96
C ILE A 141 -2.56 13.81 -1.36
N ILE A 142 -1.65 12.83 -1.41
CA ILE A 142 -1.99 11.44 -1.67
C ILE A 142 -2.00 10.68 -0.36
N CYS A 143 -3.18 10.23 0.05
CA CYS A 143 -3.38 9.31 1.16
C CYS A 143 -3.46 7.87 0.65
N GLU A 144 -2.98 6.94 1.47
CA GLU A 144 -3.00 5.50 1.17
C GLU A 144 -3.46 4.72 2.38
N ARG A 145 -4.00 3.51 2.15
CA ARG A 145 -4.41 2.65 3.26
C ARG A 145 -3.19 2.20 4.08
N ALA A 146 -3.16 2.66 5.33
CA ALA A 146 -2.10 2.35 6.29
C ALA A 146 -2.19 0.93 6.83
N MET A 147 -3.40 0.36 6.88
CA MET A 147 -3.63 -0.97 7.45
C MET A 147 -4.86 -1.71 6.87
N TYR A 148 -4.63 -2.96 6.46
CA TYR A 148 -5.61 -4.03 6.31
C TYR A 148 -5.47 -4.94 7.53
N LYS A 149 -6.38 -4.79 8.51
CA LYS A 149 -6.20 -5.32 9.87
C LYS A 149 -4.93 -4.74 10.50
N GLU A 150 -3.77 -5.36 10.30
CA GLU A 150 -2.46 -4.92 10.81
C GLU A 150 -1.41 -4.68 9.70
N PHE A 151 -1.69 -5.07 8.44
CA PHE A 151 -0.71 -5.03 7.37
C PHE A 151 -0.89 -3.81 6.46
N PRO A 152 0.15 -3.00 6.20
CA PRO A 152 0.04 -1.85 5.32
C PRO A 152 -0.19 -2.27 3.87
N ALA A 153 -0.88 -1.43 3.10
CA ALA A 153 -0.95 -1.60 1.64
C ALA A 153 0.42 -1.31 1.00
N SER A 154 0.76 -1.98 -0.09
CA SER A 154 1.92 -1.64 -0.92
C SER A 154 1.68 -1.92 -2.41
N GLY A 155 2.64 -1.54 -3.24
CA GLY A 155 2.61 -1.64 -4.70
C GLY A 155 1.89 -0.46 -5.37
N GLN A 156 1.97 -0.40 -6.69
CA GLN A 156 1.26 0.58 -7.52
C GLN A 156 -0.27 0.38 -7.46
N SER A 157 -0.71 -0.81 -7.08
CA SER A 157 -2.13 -1.12 -6.91
C SER A 157 -2.71 -0.70 -5.56
N ARG A 158 -1.89 -0.21 -4.61
CA ARG A 158 -2.35 0.27 -3.29
C ARG A 158 -3.48 1.27 -3.48
N GLY A 159 -4.65 0.99 -2.90
CA GLY A 159 -5.79 1.90 -2.95
C GLY A 159 -5.40 3.28 -2.43
N LYS A 160 -5.50 4.30 -3.29
CA LYS A 160 -5.11 5.67 -2.97
C LYS A 160 -6.32 6.59 -2.94
N ILE A 161 -6.21 7.65 -2.16
CA ILE A 161 -7.09 8.81 -2.24
C ILE A 161 -6.21 10.02 -2.49
N GLU A 162 -6.50 10.78 -3.53
CA GLU A 162 -5.78 12.00 -3.90
C GLU A 162 -6.68 13.20 -3.66
N PHE A 163 -6.11 14.23 -3.03
CA PHE A 163 -6.74 15.49 -2.72
C PHE A 163 -5.90 16.64 -3.28
N ILE A 164 -6.45 17.45 -4.17
CA ILE A 164 -5.85 18.74 -4.55
C ILE A 164 -6.57 19.83 -3.78
N LEU A 165 -5.93 20.40 -2.77
CA LEU A 165 -6.52 21.35 -1.82
C LEU A 165 -5.84 22.71 -1.94
N SER A 166 -6.60 23.79 -2.12
CA SER A 166 -6.05 25.14 -2.04
C SER A 166 -5.63 25.50 -0.62
N LYS A 167 -4.71 26.46 -0.49
CA LYS A 167 -4.36 27.02 0.82
C LYS A 167 -5.53 27.69 1.54
N SER A 168 -6.60 28.04 0.82
CA SER A 168 -7.85 28.58 1.37
C SER A 168 -8.85 27.51 1.81
N GLY A 169 -8.55 26.23 1.63
CA GLY A 169 -9.40 25.11 2.03
C GLY A 169 -10.43 24.66 1.00
N GLU A 170 -10.20 24.99 -0.26
CA GLU A 170 -11.04 24.59 -1.36
C GLU A 170 -10.47 23.33 -2.01
N LEU A 171 -11.22 22.22 -1.93
CA LEU A 171 -10.84 20.97 -2.56
C LEU A 171 -11.26 21.01 -4.04
N HIS A 172 -10.26 20.93 -4.92
CA HIS A 172 -10.36 21.03 -6.37
C HIS A 172 -10.33 19.68 -7.07
N VAL A 173 -9.71 18.66 -6.51
CA VAL A 173 -9.73 17.30 -7.07
C VAL A 173 -9.87 16.32 -5.93
N LEU A 174 -10.73 15.32 -6.15
CA LEU A 174 -10.86 14.15 -5.32
C LEU A 174 -10.77 12.94 -6.24
N ALA A 175 -9.73 12.12 -6.12
CA ALA A 175 -9.69 10.82 -6.79
C ALA A 175 -9.56 9.74 -5.73
N SER A 176 -10.23 8.63 -5.93
CA SER A 176 -10.08 7.45 -5.07
C SER A 176 -9.98 6.23 -5.94
N THR A 177 -9.06 5.33 -5.59
CA THR A 177 -8.90 3.98 -6.16
C THR A 177 -8.93 2.91 -5.06
N MET A 178 -9.44 3.28 -3.89
CA MET A 178 -9.53 2.44 -2.70
C MET A 178 -10.58 1.32 -2.83
N THR A 179 -10.14 0.08 -3.03
CA THR A 179 -11.06 -1.07 -3.06
C THR A 179 -11.59 -1.43 -1.67
N ARG A 180 -12.75 -2.09 -1.64
CA ARG A 180 -13.31 -2.72 -0.44
C ARG A 180 -12.28 -3.66 0.20
N LYS A 181 -12.26 -3.70 1.53
CA LYS A 181 -11.38 -4.59 2.29
C LYS A 181 -11.72 -6.05 2.03
N ALA A 182 -10.70 -6.88 1.85
CA ALA A 182 -10.87 -8.33 1.91
C ALA A 182 -11.26 -8.76 3.32
N ALA A 183 -12.18 -9.70 3.42
CA ALA A 183 -12.61 -10.27 4.69
C ALA A 183 -11.65 -11.38 5.16
N SER A 184 -11.00 -12.08 4.23
CA SER A 184 -10.29 -13.34 4.47
C SER A 184 -8.77 -13.27 4.30
N LEU A 185 -8.17 -12.09 4.54
CA LEU A 185 -6.72 -11.99 4.64
C LEU A 185 -6.20 -12.74 5.88
N PRO A 186 -5.18 -13.60 5.73
CA PRO A 186 -4.52 -14.27 6.85
C PRO A 186 -3.84 -13.26 7.79
N ASP A 187 -3.80 -13.59 9.07
CA ASP A 187 -3.24 -12.72 10.12
C ASP A 187 -1.73 -12.93 10.33
N SER A 188 -1.09 -13.81 9.55
CA SER A 188 0.37 -13.98 9.61
C SER A 188 0.94 -14.56 8.33
N ALA A 189 2.20 -14.22 8.07
CA ALA A 189 2.98 -14.82 7.00
C ALA A 189 3.52 -16.19 7.43
N THR A 190 3.39 -17.20 6.57
CA THR A 190 3.77 -18.59 6.86
C THR A 190 4.83 -19.14 5.91
N TYR A 191 5.10 -18.44 4.79
CA TYR A 191 6.14 -18.83 3.85
C TYR A 191 7.54 -18.41 4.34
N PRO A 192 8.53 -19.31 4.43
CA PRO A 192 9.84 -18.94 4.96
C PRO A 192 10.58 -17.89 4.10
N LYS A 193 10.95 -16.75 4.70
CA LYS A 193 11.69 -15.66 4.02
C LYS A 193 12.99 -16.14 3.37
N ASN A 194 13.71 -17.07 4.01
CA ASN A 194 14.98 -17.60 3.48
C ASN A 194 14.81 -18.29 2.11
N LYS A 195 13.63 -18.85 1.81
CA LYS A 195 13.35 -19.47 0.51
C LYS A 195 13.17 -18.46 -0.62
N ILE A 196 12.98 -17.17 -0.32
CA ILE A 196 12.87 -16.12 -1.33
C ILE A 196 14.22 -15.85 -1.99
N TYR A 197 15.32 -15.88 -1.22
CA TYR A 197 16.67 -15.67 -1.78
C TYR A 197 16.97 -16.64 -2.92
N GLY A 198 16.69 -17.94 -2.73
CA GLY A 198 16.90 -18.94 -3.77
C GLY A 198 16.00 -18.81 -5.01
N LYS A 199 14.93 -18.01 -4.95
CA LYS A 199 14.10 -17.67 -6.14
C LYS A 199 14.64 -16.49 -6.94
N LEU A 200 15.50 -15.69 -6.32
CA LEU A 200 15.99 -14.43 -6.87
C LEU A 200 17.46 -14.51 -7.28
N GLU A 201 18.24 -15.35 -6.61
CA GLU A 201 19.65 -15.58 -6.92
C GLU A 201 19.85 -15.99 -8.40
N GLY A 202 20.75 -15.29 -9.09
CA GLY A 202 21.06 -15.48 -10.49
C GLY A 202 20.04 -14.91 -11.49
N ARG A 203 18.87 -14.42 -11.04
CA ARG A 203 17.83 -13.88 -11.92
C ARG A 203 18.30 -12.60 -12.61
N THR A 204 17.99 -12.46 -13.89
CA THR A 204 18.16 -11.20 -14.63
C THR A 204 16.82 -10.50 -14.80
N LEU A 205 16.73 -9.27 -14.30
CA LEU A 205 15.60 -8.37 -14.51
C LEU A 205 15.85 -7.54 -15.77
N SER A 206 14.88 -7.49 -16.67
CA SER A 206 14.97 -6.74 -17.93
C SER A 206 13.74 -5.85 -18.08
N PHE A 207 13.95 -4.55 -18.20
CA PHE A 207 12.87 -3.57 -18.27
C PHE A 207 13.31 -2.29 -18.98
N ALA A 208 12.36 -1.39 -19.24
CA ALA A 208 12.63 -0.10 -19.86
C ALA A 208 12.28 1.05 -18.92
N ILE A 209 13.10 2.10 -18.92
CA ILE A 209 12.85 3.39 -18.26
C ILE A 209 12.98 4.46 -19.35
N GLY A 210 11.85 5.04 -19.78
CA GLY A 210 11.80 5.85 -21.00
C GLY A 210 12.33 5.07 -22.19
N ASP A 211 13.27 5.65 -22.94
CA ASP A 211 13.88 5.00 -24.11
C ASP A 211 15.03 4.05 -23.75
N LYS A 212 15.44 3.98 -22.48
CA LYS A 212 16.58 3.16 -22.03
C LYS A 212 16.12 1.76 -21.65
N LYS A 213 16.77 0.74 -22.24
CA LYS A 213 16.63 -0.66 -21.81
C LYS A 213 17.65 -0.96 -20.72
N VAL A 214 17.16 -1.43 -19.57
CA VAL A 214 17.96 -1.80 -18.41
C VAL A 214 17.96 -3.32 -18.27
N ARG A 215 19.14 -3.91 -18.02
CA ARG A 215 19.28 -5.30 -17.57
C ARG A 215 20.06 -5.31 -16.28
N PHE A 216 19.50 -5.94 -15.24
CA PHE A 216 20.12 -6.05 -13.93
C PHE A 216 20.16 -7.51 -13.51
N LYS A 217 21.36 -8.04 -13.22
CA LYS A 217 21.52 -9.40 -12.71
C LYS A 217 21.59 -9.37 -11.19
N ILE A 218 20.78 -10.20 -10.54
CA ILE A 218 20.80 -10.39 -9.08
C ILE A 218 21.85 -11.46 -8.80
N ASP A 219 23.11 -11.07 -8.65
CA ASP A 219 24.25 -11.97 -8.44
C ASP A 219 24.82 -11.93 -7.02
N ARG A 220 24.34 -11.02 -6.18
CA ARG A 220 24.70 -10.94 -4.76
C ARG A 220 23.44 -11.00 -3.88
N LEU A 221 23.55 -11.66 -2.74
CA LEU A 221 22.43 -11.76 -1.78
C LEU A 221 22.16 -10.43 -1.06
N ASP A 222 23.17 -9.58 -0.92
CA ASP A 222 23.07 -8.29 -0.22
C ASP A 222 22.20 -7.27 -0.97
N VAL A 223 22.03 -7.39 -2.30
CA VAL A 223 21.11 -6.55 -3.07
C VAL A 223 19.64 -6.98 -2.94
N ILE A 224 19.35 -8.10 -2.27
CA ILE A 224 17.99 -8.58 -2.00
C ILE A 224 17.57 -8.10 -0.61
N LYS A 225 16.68 -7.11 -0.56
CA LYS A 225 16.18 -6.53 0.69
C LYS A 225 14.74 -6.98 0.91
N ILE A 226 14.56 -8.08 1.64
CA ILE A 226 13.22 -8.55 2.05
C ILE A 226 12.67 -7.60 3.12
N GLY A 227 11.71 -6.78 2.72
CA GLY A 227 11.07 -5.77 3.56
C GLY A 227 9.98 -6.34 4.46
N ARG A 228 8.99 -5.48 4.73
CA ARG A 228 7.85 -5.78 5.59
C ARG A 228 6.84 -6.70 4.89
N VAL A 229 6.00 -7.33 5.70
CA VAL A 229 4.78 -7.97 5.20
C VAL A 229 3.76 -6.87 4.94
N CYS A 230 3.13 -6.90 3.77
CA CYS A 230 2.16 -5.91 3.32
C CYS A 230 0.97 -6.60 2.65
N VAL A 231 -0.05 -5.83 2.28
CA VAL A 231 -1.11 -6.26 1.37
C VAL A 231 -0.81 -5.71 -0.02
N TYR A 232 -0.71 -6.61 -0.99
CA TYR A 232 -0.63 -6.27 -2.40
C TYR A 232 -1.94 -6.67 -3.08
N GLU A 233 -2.56 -5.76 -3.84
CA GLU A 233 -3.82 -6.03 -4.56
C GLU A 233 -3.55 -6.26 -6.05
N ASP A 234 -3.68 -7.48 -6.55
CA ASP A 234 -3.62 -7.72 -8.00
C ASP A 234 -4.95 -7.33 -8.66
N LYS A 235 -5.00 -6.12 -9.22
CA LYS A 235 -6.21 -5.51 -9.81
C LYS A 235 -6.23 -5.70 -11.33
N LYS A 236 -7.36 -6.22 -11.83
CA LYS A 236 -7.69 -6.25 -13.26
C LYS A 236 -8.86 -5.33 -13.52
N LEU A 237 -8.64 -4.29 -14.33
CA LEU A 237 -9.65 -3.32 -14.73
C LEU A 237 -10.10 -3.59 -16.17
N GLN A 238 -11.30 -3.14 -16.49
CA GLN A 238 -11.90 -3.12 -17.82
C GLN A 238 -12.43 -1.71 -18.07
N ASP A 239 -11.94 -1.09 -19.13
CA ASP A 239 -12.47 0.19 -19.59
C ASP A 239 -13.78 -0.04 -20.36
N ILE A 240 -14.78 0.79 -20.08
CA ILE A 240 -16.09 0.76 -20.72
C ILE A 240 -16.33 2.11 -21.36
N TYR A 241 -16.62 2.06 -22.64
CA TYR A 241 -16.79 3.23 -23.50
C TYR A 241 -18.26 3.42 -23.84
N GLY A 242 -18.73 4.67 -23.79
CA GLY A 242 -20.08 5.04 -24.22
C GLY A 242 -20.21 5.09 -25.74
N THR A 243 -21.40 5.46 -26.22
CA THR A 243 -21.77 5.48 -27.65
C THR A 243 -20.93 6.40 -28.54
N LYS A 244 -20.15 7.32 -27.95
CA LYS A 244 -19.23 8.23 -28.66
C LYS A 244 -17.75 7.90 -28.44
N GLY A 245 -17.42 6.69 -27.98
CA GLY A 245 -16.04 6.29 -27.67
C GLY A 245 -15.43 6.99 -26.45
N LYS A 246 -16.23 7.75 -25.69
CA LYS A 246 -15.80 8.37 -24.43
C LYS A 246 -15.74 7.29 -23.34
N LEU A 247 -14.64 7.22 -22.60
CA LEU A 247 -14.57 6.39 -21.39
C LEU A 247 -15.61 6.88 -20.37
N ILE A 248 -16.52 5.99 -19.99
CA ILE A 248 -17.60 6.29 -19.04
C ILE A 248 -17.47 5.53 -17.72
N GLU A 249 -16.81 4.37 -17.73
CA GLU A 249 -16.63 3.52 -16.55
C GLU A 249 -15.28 2.80 -16.65
N LYS A 250 -14.52 2.76 -15.54
CA LYS A 250 -13.43 1.80 -15.34
C LYS A 250 -13.93 0.75 -14.37
N ARG A 251 -14.26 -0.43 -14.88
CA ARG A 251 -14.84 -1.53 -14.12
C ARG A 251 -13.75 -2.48 -13.64
N LEU A 252 -13.63 -2.73 -12.33
CA LEU A 252 -12.79 -3.84 -11.87
C LEU A 252 -13.38 -5.17 -12.32
N ARG A 253 -12.64 -5.91 -13.12
CA ARG A 253 -12.95 -7.29 -13.44
C ARG A 253 -12.71 -8.20 -12.23
N GLN A 254 -11.62 -7.96 -11.51
CA GLN A 254 -11.21 -8.76 -10.35
C GLN A 254 -10.15 -7.98 -9.56
N THR A 255 -10.19 -8.05 -8.22
CA THR A 255 -9.00 -7.80 -7.40
C THR A 255 -8.71 -8.99 -6.51
N VAL A 256 -7.42 -9.29 -6.34
CA VAL A 256 -6.94 -10.36 -5.48
C VAL A 256 -5.97 -9.75 -4.47
N PRO A 257 -6.42 -9.47 -3.25
CA PRO A 257 -5.54 -9.05 -2.17
C PRO A 257 -4.73 -10.24 -1.66
N TYR A 258 -3.42 -10.08 -1.66
CA TYR A 258 -2.44 -11.01 -1.13
C TYR A 258 -1.79 -10.44 0.11
N LEU A 259 -1.56 -11.27 1.12
CA LEU A 259 -0.52 -10.99 2.09
C LEU A 259 0.83 -11.25 1.40
N ALA A 260 1.71 -10.27 1.34
CA ALA A 260 2.91 -10.32 0.51
C ALA A 260 4.16 -9.88 1.26
N TYR A 261 5.29 -10.52 0.94
CA TYR A 261 6.61 -9.96 1.19
C TYR A 261 6.92 -8.94 0.11
N GLU A 262 7.14 -7.70 0.53
CA GLU A 262 7.74 -6.66 -0.32
C GLU A 262 9.25 -6.87 -0.38
N VAL A 263 9.78 -7.20 -1.56
CA VAL A 263 11.21 -7.46 -1.74
C VAL A 263 11.80 -6.41 -2.65
N LYS A 264 12.64 -5.54 -2.09
CA LYS A 264 13.32 -4.50 -2.83
C LYS A 264 14.66 -5.02 -3.36
N ILE A 265 14.91 -4.80 -4.64
CA ILE A 265 16.11 -5.24 -5.34
C ILE A 265 16.97 -4.01 -5.63
N GLY A 266 18.22 -4.01 -5.16
CA GLY A 266 19.17 -2.92 -5.38
C GLY A 266 19.98 -2.60 -4.11
N GLU A 267 20.97 -1.74 -4.28
CA GLU A 267 21.82 -1.28 -3.17
C GLU A 267 21.08 -0.29 -2.26
N ASP A 268 20.29 0.61 -2.85
CA ASP A 268 19.49 1.60 -2.13
C ASP A 268 18.02 1.15 -2.00
N VAL A 269 17.57 0.98 -0.76
CA VAL A 269 16.18 0.62 -0.40
C VAL A 269 15.19 1.75 -0.73
N GLN A 270 15.65 3.00 -0.78
CA GLN A 270 14.81 4.15 -1.15
C GLN A 270 14.66 4.28 -2.66
N LYS A 271 15.64 3.80 -3.42
CA LYS A 271 15.64 3.80 -4.89
C LYS A 271 15.96 2.41 -5.45
N PRO A 272 15.09 1.41 -5.19
CA PRO A 272 15.35 0.06 -5.67
C PRO A 272 15.25 0.01 -7.19
N VAL A 273 16.06 -0.86 -7.80
CA VAL A 273 16.00 -1.21 -9.24
C VAL A 273 14.66 -1.86 -9.59
N ALA A 274 14.12 -2.66 -8.67
CA ALA A 274 12.79 -3.24 -8.78
C ALA A 274 12.23 -3.57 -7.39
N THR A 275 10.90 -3.60 -7.27
CA THR A 275 10.21 -4.17 -6.12
C THR A 275 9.44 -5.40 -6.56
N ILE A 276 9.71 -6.55 -5.95
CA ILE A 276 9.06 -7.82 -6.25
C ILE A 276 8.18 -8.20 -5.08
N PHE A 277 6.93 -8.58 -5.35
CA PHE A 277 5.98 -9.02 -4.35
C PHE A 277 5.83 -10.54 -4.41
N PHE A 278 6.11 -11.21 -3.30
CA PHE A 278 5.87 -12.64 -3.15
C PHE A 278 4.74 -12.89 -2.15
N ASP A 279 3.83 -13.78 -2.47
CA ASP A 279 2.78 -14.22 -1.55
C ASP A 279 3.43 -14.78 -0.27
N ALA A 280 3.14 -14.16 0.85
CA ALA A 280 3.70 -14.49 2.15
C ALA A 280 3.15 -15.80 2.72
N ILE A 281 2.19 -16.43 2.04
CA ILE A 281 1.62 -17.73 2.40
C ILE A 281 2.15 -18.84 1.49
N THR A 282 2.12 -18.64 0.17
CA THR A 282 2.48 -19.69 -0.80
C THR A 282 3.91 -19.54 -1.34
N GLY A 283 4.52 -18.37 -1.17
CA GLY A 283 5.79 -17.99 -1.78
C GLY A 283 5.70 -17.71 -3.27
N LYS A 284 4.50 -17.72 -3.87
CA LYS A 284 4.32 -17.44 -5.30
C LYS A 284 4.70 -15.97 -5.59
N GLU A 285 5.43 -15.74 -6.68
CA GLU A 285 5.61 -14.36 -7.19
C GLU A 285 4.27 -13.80 -7.67
N ILE A 286 3.89 -12.66 -7.14
CA ILE A 286 2.63 -11.96 -7.46
C ILE A 286 2.88 -10.93 -8.55
N ALA A 287 3.90 -10.09 -8.38
CA ALA A 287 4.20 -8.98 -9.27
C ALA A 287 5.66 -8.53 -9.18
N VAL A 288 6.12 -7.87 -10.25
CA VAL A 288 7.38 -7.12 -10.29
C VAL A 288 7.05 -5.70 -10.72
N GLU A 289 7.46 -4.73 -9.92
CA GLU A 289 7.29 -3.30 -10.19
C GLU A 289 8.65 -2.65 -10.41
N TYR A 290 8.76 -1.91 -11.51
CA TYR A 290 9.94 -1.14 -11.84
C TYR A 290 9.73 0.35 -11.52
N PRO A 291 10.81 1.10 -11.25
CA PRO A 291 10.77 2.55 -11.14
C PRO A 291 10.08 3.15 -12.36
N ARG A 292 9.15 4.07 -12.13
CA ARG A 292 8.56 4.89 -13.20
C ARG A 292 9.41 6.14 -13.40
N VAL A 293 9.40 6.67 -14.62
CA VAL A 293 9.85 8.05 -14.84
C VAL A 293 8.76 8.93 -14.26
N GLU A 294 9.08 9.70 -13.21
CA GLU A 294 8.23 10.79 -12.72
C GLU A 294 8.35 12.01 -13.63
#